data_AF-A0A732C6A8-F1
#
_entry.id   AF-A0A732C6A8-F1
#
_cell.length_a   1.000
_cell.length_b   1.000
_cell.length_c   1.000
_cell.angle_alpha   90.00
_cell.angle_beta   90.00
_cell.angle_gamma   90.00
#
_symmetry.space_group_name_H-M   'P 1'
#
loop_
_entity.id
_entity.type
_entity.pdbx_description
1 polymer ?
#
loop_
_entity_poly.entity_id
_entity_poly.type
_entity_poly.pdbx_seq_one_letter_code
_entity_poly.pdbx_strand_id
1 'polypeptide(L)' 'MLRHIQNSLGSVYRSNTATPQGQIIHHRNFQSQFDTTGNTLYNNCWVCSLNVIKS' A
#
# COMPACT_ATOMS: atom_id res chain seq x y z
N MET A 1 12.25 -22.84 -6.03
CA MET A 1 11.47 -21.96 -5.12
C MET A 1 11.95 -20.49 -5.15
N LEU A 2 13.26 -20.22 -5.04
CA LEU A 2 13.84 -18.86 -5.13
C LEU A 2 13.49 -18.09 -6.44
N ARG A 3 13.37 -18.79 -7.57
CA ARG A 3 13.04 -18.18 -8.87
C ARG A 3 11.61 -17.61 -8.95
N HIS A 4 10.66 -18.17 -8.21
CA HIS A 4 9.29 -17.65 -8.17
C HIS A 4 9.20 -16.34 -7.38
N ILE A 5 9.97 -16.22 -6.29
CA ILE A 5 10.03 -14.98 -5.49
C ILE A 5 10.71 -13.86 -6.30
N GLN A 6 11.77 -14.17 -7.05
CA GLN A 6 12.43 -13.20 -7.93
C GLN A 6 11.49 -12.70 -9.06
N ASN A 7 10.64 -13.57 -9.60
CA ASN A 7 9.65 -13.17 -10.61
C ASN A 7 8.50 -12.32 -10.02
N SER A 8 8.12 -12.57 -8.76
CA SER A 8 7.13 -11.73 -8.06
C SER A 8 7.68 -10.32 -7.77
N LEU A 9 8.98 -10.19 -7.46
CA LEU A 9 9.61 -8.89 -7.19
C LEU A 9 9.91 -8.10 -8.48
N GLY A 10 10.24 -8.78 -9.57
CA GLY A 10 10.50 -8.14 -10.87
C GLY A 10 9.27 -7.50 -11.51
N SER A 11 8.06 -8.00 -11.21
CA SER A 11 6.80 -7.44 -11.71
C SER A 11 6.39 -6.13 -11.01
N VAL A 12 6.94 -5.84 -9.82
CA VAL A 12 6.60 -4.62 -9.06
C VAL A 12 7.34 -3.39 -9.61
N TYR A 13 8.44 -3.58 -10.35
CA TYR A 13 9.32 -2.51 -10.84
C TYR A 13 9.05 -2.02 -12.28
N ARG A 14 7.92 -2.41 -12.89
CA ARG A 14 7.45 -1.85 -14.17
C ARG A 14 5.96 -1.53 -14.11
N SER A 15 5.54 -0.68 -13.18
CA SER A 15 4.34 0.12 -13.38
C SER A 15 4.77 1.48 -13.92
N ASN A 16 4.80 1.61 -15.25
CA ASN A 16 4.69 2.93 -15.86
C ASN A 16 3.29 3.43 -15.51
N THR A 17 3.15 4.23 -14.46
CA THR A 17 1.88 4.85 -14.06
C THR A 17 1.54 6.01 -15.01
N ALA A 18 1.29 5.69 -16.28
CA ALA A 18 0.44 6.54 -17.09
C ALA A 18 -0.98 6.37 -16.54
N THR A 19 -1.43 7.27 -15.66
CA THR A 19 -2.83 7.32 -15.22
C THR A 19 -3.71 7.51 -16.45
N PRO A 20 -4.56 6.53 -16.82
CA PRO A 20 -5.51 6.72 -17.90
C PRO A 20 -6.47 7.84 -17.49
N GLN A 21 -6.57 8.88 -18.30
CA GLN A 21 -7.57 9.93 -18.14
C GLN A 21 -8.95 9.27 -18.17
N GLY A 22 -9.70 9.30 -17.06
CA GLY A 22 -10.99 8.63 -16.89
C GLY A 22 -11.12 7.67 -15.69
N GLN A 23 -10.05 7.44 -14.92
CA GLN A 23 -10.13 6.70 -13.66
C GLN A 23 -10.45 7.62 -12.47
N ILE A 24 -11.34 7.18 -11.58
CA ILE A 24 -11.68 7.90 -10.35
C ILE A 24 -10.64 7.56 -9.28
N ILE A 25 -10.00 8.59 -8.72
CA ILE A 25 -9.00 8.45 -7.65
C ILE A 25 -9.45 9.30 -6.45
N HIS A 26 -9.51 8.68 -5.27
CA HIS A 26 -9.81 9.37 -4.02
C HIS A 26 -8.52 9.84 -3.33
N HIS A 27 -8.46 11.11 -2.93
CA HIS A 27 -7.34 11.65 -2.17
C HIS A 27 -7.59 11.44 -0.67
N ARG A 28 -7.00 10.39 -0.11
CA ARG A 28 -7.12 9.98 1.29
C ARG A 28 -5.73 9.88 1.92
N ASN A 29 -5.63 10.23 3.19
CA ASN A 29 -4.37 10.07 3.91
C ASN A 29 -4.12 8.59 4.23
N PHE A 30 -2.90 8.14 3.98
CA PHE A 30 -2.44 6.81 4.34
C PHE A 30 -1.92 6.78 5.78
N GLN A 31 -2.33 5.79 6.57
CA GLN A 31 -1.81 5.55 7.91
C GLN A 31 -1.36 4.11 8.04
N SER A 32 -0.09 3.90 8.39
CA SER A 32 0.48 2.58 8.66
C SER A 32 0.10 2.10 10.07
N GLN A 33 -0.03 0.78 10.22
CA GLN A 33 -0.12 0.12 11.53
C GLN A 33 1.25 -0.23 12.13
N PHE A 34 2.33 0.10 11.43
CA PHE A 34 3.68 0.06 11.98
C PHE A 34 3.98 1.34 12.75
N ASP A 35 4.85 1.26 13.74
CA ASP A 35 5.45 2.44 14.35
C ASP A 35 6.36 3.17 13.35
N THR A 36 6.82 4.37 13.72
CA THR A 36 7.69 5.19 12.87
C THR A 36 9.02 4.50 12.56
N THR A 37 9.53 3.67 13.48
CA THR A 37 10.80 2.95 13.26
C THR A 37 10.63 1.66 12.46
N GLY A 38 9.39 1.21 12.23
CA GLY A 38 9.07 -0.03 11.52
C GLY A 38 9.37 -1.31 12.31
N ASN A 39 9.74 -1.20 13.58
CA ASN A 39 10.12 -2.33 14.42
C ASN A 39 8.93 -2.93 15.18
N THR A 40 7.83 -2.20 15.30
CA THR A 40 6.62 -2.64 16.02
C THR A 40 5.42 -2.68 15.08
N LEU A 41 4.77 -3.83 15.03
CA LEU A 41 3.50 -4.03 14.33
C LEU A 41 2.35 -3.99 15.34
N TYR A 42 1.48 -2.98 15.25
CA TYR A 42 0.29 -2.88 16.08
C TYR A 42 -0.91 -3.59 15.43
N ASN A 43 -1.85 -4.06 16.25
CA ASN A 43 -3.15 -4.56 15.79
C ASN A 43 -4.15 -3.41 15.53
N ASN A 44 -3.70 -2.38 14.81
CA ASN A 44 -4.45 -1.14 14.55
C ASN A 44 -5.13 -1.12 13.17
N CYS A 45 -5.15 -2.25 12.45
CA CYS A 45 -5.73 -2.36 11.11
C CYS A 45 -7.18 -1.84 11.04
N TRP A 46 -7.97 -2.07 12.10
CA TRP A 46 -9.36 -1.62 12.19
C TRP A 46 -9.46 -0.09 12.23
N VAL A 47 -8.61 0.58 13.03
CA VAL A 47 -8.57 2.05 13.10
C VAL A 47 -8.09 2.66 11.80
N CYS A 48 -6.99 2.13 11.22
CA CYS A 48 -6.43 2.65 9.98
C CYS A 48 -7.44 2.53 8.82
N SER A 49 -8.15 1.41 8.72
CA SER A 49 -9.18 1.20 7.71
C SER A 49 -10.38 2.13 7.88
N LEU A 50 -10.82 2.36 9.13
CA LEU A 50 -11.89 3.32 9.43
C LEU A 50 -11.48 4.76 9.09
N ASN A 51 -10.23 5.13 9.36
CA ASN A 51 -9.71 6.46 9.04
C ASN A 51 -9.67 6.72 7.53
N VAL A 52 -9.29 5.72 6.71
CA VAL A 52 -9.27 5.84 5.25
C VAL A 52 -10.65 6.20 4.70
N ILE A 53 -11.75 5.70 5.25
CA ILE A 53 -13.10 6.00 4.75
C ILE A 53 -13.75 7.23 5.41
N LYS A 54 -13.17 7.81 6.49
CA LYS A 54 -13.78 8.91 7.26
C LYS A 54 -13.03 10.25 7.28
N SER A 55 -11.70 10.26 7.08
CA SER A 55 -10.85 11.48 6.97
C SER A 55 -11.22 12.45 5.86
#